data_AF-A0A7C6F4C3-F1
#
_entry.id   AF-A0A7C6F4C3-F1
#
_cell.length_a   1.000
_cell.length_b   1.000
_cell.length_c   1.000
_cell.angle_alpha   90.00
_cell.angle_beta   90.00
_cell.angle_gamma   90.00
#
_symmetry.space_group_name_H-M   'P 1'
#
loop_
_entity.id
_entity.type
_entity.pdbx_description
1 polymer ?
#
loop_
_entity_poly.entity_id
_entity_poly.type
_entity_poly.pdbx_seq_one_letter_code
_entity_poly.pdbx_strand_id
1 'polypeptide(L)'
;MEQCVLRRLRLILLIAVLAMTSGCALHHAGHVRPWAKPSLFLRPRFVGQSPTSLTQRTVQFLRQHNLDSSLNEDPRTLLQKVQKVIREEPQADNVYAYAEISYVLAKRVERSQPRLALDFYSGTVLKAYQYLFDPKFASTRNPYDPRFRGACDLYNDALEAALRIVRANQSLQPGTAFSVRTADGYWTLTCTICDRRWQAEDFGAFEFVSDYRITGLRNHHVYYGLGVPMIAVRKNYPGEPPAARYYPPDLS
;
A
#
# COMPACT_ATOMS: atom_id res chain seq x y z
N MET A 1 -26.52 -70.22 -21.14
CA MET A 1 -25.24 -69.47 -21.11
C MET A 1 -25.40 -68.01 -21.55
N GLU A 2 -26.28 -67.71 -22.51
CA GLU A 2 -26.62 -66.37 -23.03
C GLU A 2 -26.96 -65.31 -21.95
N GLN A 3 -27.79 -65.64 -20.96
CA GLN A 3 -28.24 -64.67 -19.93
C GLN A 3 -27.13 -64.23 -18.96
N CYS A 4 -26.11 -65.06 -18.74
CA CYS A 4 -25.00 -64.75 -17.84
C CYS A 4 -24.03 -63.74 -18.48
N VAL A 5 -23.81 -63.87 -19.80
CA VAL A 5 -22.97 -62.95 -20.58
C VAL A 5 -23.61 -61.57 -20.68
N LEU A 6 -24.92 -61.51 -20.94
CA LEU A 6 -25.66 -60.24 -21.03
C LEU A 6 -25.67 -59.47 -19.71
N ARG A 7 -25.72 -60.17 -18.56
CA ARG A 7 -25.69 -59.57 -17.22
C ARG A 7 -24.31 -59.01 -16.88
N ARG A 8 -23.24 -59.69 -17.29
CA ARG A 8 -21.86 -59.18 -17.17
C ARG A 8 -21.65 -57.95 -18.05
N LEU A 9 -22.17 -57.94 -19.28
CA LEU A 9 -22.04 -56.81 -20.20
C LEU A 9 -22.75 -55.55 -19.65
N ARG A 10 -23.96 -55.70 -19.08
CA ARG A 10 -24.69 -54.60 -18.44
C ARG A 10 -23.96 -54.07 -17.20
N LEU A 11 -23.35 -54.93 -16.40
CA LEU A 11 -22.57 -54.52 -15.24
C LEU A 11 -21.32 -53.71 -15.66
N ILE A 12 -20.62 -54.15 -16.69
CA ILE A 12 -19.44 -53.44 -17.23
C ILE A 12 -19.85 -52.08 -17.80
N LEU A 13 -20.98 -52.01 -18.52
CA LEU A 13 -21.50 -50.75 -19.04
C LEU A 13 -21.89 -49.78 -17.91
N LEU A 14 -22.51 -50.28 -16.84
CA LEU A 14 -22.89 -49.47 -15.69
C LEU A 14 -21.65 -48.91 -14.95
N ILE A 15 -20.61 -49.73 -14.78
CA ILE A 15 -19.34 -49.32 -14.18
C ILE A 15 -18.63 -48.28 -15.06
N ALA A 16 -18.64 -48.47 -16.38
CA ALA A 16 -18.06 -47.51 -17.32
C ALA A 16 -18.79 -46.15 -17.28
N VAL A 17 -20.13 -46.16 -17.22
CA VAL A 17 -20.93 -44.93 -17.09
C VAL A 17 -20.66 -44.23 -15.76
N LEU A 18 -20.60 -44.95 -14.64
CA LEU A 18 -20.26 -44.38 -13.34
C LEU A 18 -18.85 -43.76 -13.32
N ALA A 19 -17.87 -44.41 -13.95
CA ALA A 19 -16.50 -43.89 -14.07
C ALA A 19 -16.39 -42.64 -14.97
N MET A 20 -17.31 -42.46 -15.92
CA MET A 20 -17.36 -41.24 -16.74
C MET A 20 -18.08 -40.08 -16.04
N THR A 21 -18.90 -40.35 -15.01
CA THR A 21 -19.59 -39.31 -14.22
C THR A 21 -18.76 -38.78 -13.04
N SER A 22 -17.67 -39.45 -12.66
CA SER A 22 -16.69 -38.88 -11.72
C SER A 22 -15.81 -37.86 -12.43
N GLY A 23 -16.40 -36.73 -12.80
CA GLY A 23 -15.67 -35.57 -13.29
C GLY A 23 -14.69 -35.09 -12.23
N CYS A 24 -13.43 -34.87 -12.60
CA CYS A 24 -12.43 -34.24 -11.75
C CYS A 24 -12.82 -32.78 -11.49
N ALA A 25 -13.73 -32.55 -10.53
CA ALA A 25 -13.92 -31.25 -9.94
C ALA A 25 -12.64 -30.92 -9.16
N LEU A 26 -11.68 -30.30 -9.84
CA LEU A 26 -10.47 -29.79 -9.22
C LEU A 26 -10.89 -28.64 -8.31
N HIS A 27 -11.11 -28.96 -7.03
CA HIS A 27 -11.37 -27.98 -5.97
C HIS A 27 -10.11 -27.13 -5.75
N HIS A 28 -9.89 -26.13 -6.60
CA HIS A 28 -8.96 -25.05 -6.31
C HIS A 28 -9.68 -24.05 -5.39
N ALA A 29 -9.74 -24.37 -4.10
CA ALA A 29 -10.04 -23.38 -3.09
C ALA A 29 -8.83 -22.44 -2.98
N GLY A 30 -9.03 -21.16 -3.26
CA GLY A 30 -8.01 -20.15 -3.01
C GLY A 30 -7.75 -20.06 -1.51
N HIS A 31 -6.50 -20.22 -1.09
CA HIS A 31 -6.10 -20.06 0.30
C HIS A 31 -5.41 -18.71 0.50
N VAL A 32 -5.88 -17.94 1.49
CA VAL A 32 -5.21 -16.73 1.96
C VAL A 32 -4.27 -17.12 3.09
N ARG A 33 -2.99 -16.73 3.01
CA ARG A 33 -2.02 -16.94 4.08
C ARG A 33 -1.39 -15.62 4.50
N PRO A 34 -1.13 -15.40 5.80
CA PRO A 34 -0.29 -14.29 6.25
C PRO A 34 1.07 -14.34 5.56
N TRP A 35 1.53 -13.20 5.08
CA TRP A 35 2.77 -13.06 4.35
C TRP A 35 3.43 -11.73 4.72
N ALA A 36 4.70 -11.76 5.12
CA ALA A 36 5.48 -10.55 5.34
C ALA A 36 6.29 -10.20 4.07
N LYS A 37 5.83 -9.24 3.27
CA LYS A 37 6.68 -8.53 2.29
C LYS A 37 6.83 -7.07 2.69
N PRO A 38 7.95 -6.40 2.36
CA PRO A 38 7.97 -4.95 2.28
C PRO A 38 7.07 -4.53 1.10
N SER A 39 6.11 -3.64 1.38
CA SER A 39 5.12 -2.97 0.49
C SER A 39 4.57 -3.76 -0.72
N LEU A 40 3.25 -3.66 -0.93
CA LEU A 40 2.57 -4.32 -2.07
C LEU A 40 3.14 -3.94 -3.43
N PHE A 41 3.68 -2.74 -3.54
CA PHE A 41 4.22 -2.21 -4.75
C PHE A 41 5.60 -2.81 -4.95
N LEU A 42 5.60 -3.90 -5.71
CA LEU A 42 6.79 -4.53 -6.24
C LEU A 42 7.60 -3.46 -6.98
N ARG A 43 8.57 -2.83 -6.29
CA ARG A 43 9.61 -2.05 -6.96
C ARG A 43 10.22 -3.00 -7.98
N PRO A 44 10.11 -2.74 -9.30
CA PRO A 44 10.99 -3.42 -10.22
C PRO A 44 12.39 -2.97 -9.80
N ARG A 45 13.15 -3.87 -9.15
CA ARG A 45 14.55 -3.64 -8.77
C ARG A 45 15.38 -3.55 -10.05
N PHE A 46 15.26 -2.46 -10.80
CA PHE A 46 16.15 -2.22 -11.93
C PHE A 46 17.55 -1.81 -11.49
N VAL A 47 17.75 -1.54 -10.19
CA VAL A 47 19.08 -1.43 -9.58
C VAL A 47 18.98 -1.96 -8.15
N GLY A 48 19.99 -2.70 -7.69
CA GLY A 48 20.10 -3.27 -6.33
C GLY A 48 20.25 -2.22 -5.21
N GLN A 49 19.47 -1.14 -5.27
CA GLN A 49 19.50 -0.05 -4.31
C GLN A 49 18.72 -0.46 -3.07
N SER A 50 19.35 -0.32 -1.90
CA SER A 50 18.69 -0.58 -0.63
C SER A 50 17.55 0.43 -0.41
N PRO A 51 16.49 0.08 0.33
CA PRO A 51 15.39 1.01 0.62
C PRO A 51 15.81 2.26 1.40
N THR A 52 17.06 2.32 1.87
CA THR A 52 17.64 3.42 2.65
C THR A 52 18.70 4.22 1.87
N SER A 53 18.95 3.88 0.61
CA SER A 53 19.88 4.60 -0.27
C SER A 53 19.12 5.57 -1.16
N LEU A 54 19.63 6.80 -1.26
CA LEU A 54 19.13 7.83 -2.17
C LEU A 54 19.51 7.51 -3.62
N THR A 55 18.67 7.89 -4.58
CA THR A 55 19.00 7.86 -6.00
C THR A 55 20.14 8.81 -6.35
N GLN A 56 20.86 8.49 -7.42
CA GLN A 56 21.96 9.33 -7.94
C GLN A 56 21.53 10.78 -8.18
N ARG A 57 20.32 10.99 -8.71
CA ARG A 57 19.82 12.35 -8.98
C ARG A 57 19.54 13.14 -7.71
N THR A 58 19.04 12.50 -6.65
CA THR A 58 18.83 13.15 -5.36
C THR A 58 20.15 13.43 -4.64
N VAL A 59 21.15 12.56 -4.80
CA VAL A 59 22.53 12.83 -4.34
C VAL A 59 23.12 14.02 -5.10
N GLN A 60 22.91 14.11 -6.41
CA GLN A 60 23.34 15.25 -7.21
C GLN A 60 22.68 16.55 -6.76
N PHE A 61 21.36 16.53 -6.49
CA PHE A 61 20.64 17.67 -5.92
C PHE A 61 21.29 18.13 -4.59
N LEU A 62 21.56 17.20 -3.67
CA LEU A 62 22.23 17.53 -2.41
C LEU A 62 23.61 18.17 -2.64
N ARG A 63 24.41 17.67 -3.57
CA ARG A 63 25.71 18.26 -3.91
C ARG A 63 25.59 19.65 -4.52
N GLN A 64 24.65 19.85 -5.45
CA GLN A 64 24.44 21.14 -6.12
C GLN A 64 24.09 22.26 -5.12
N HIS A 65 23.40 21.92 -4.03
CA HIS A 65 23.04 22.86 -2.98
C HIS A 65 23.96 22.82 -1.74
N ASN A 66 25.10 22.13 -1.80
CA ASN A 66 26.05 21.96 -0.69
C ASN A 66 25.40 21.39 0.60
N LEU A 67 24.48 20.43 0.44
CA LEU A 67 23.74 19.74 1.51
C LEU A 67 24.17 18.29 1.72
N ASP A 68 25.20 17.82 1.01
CA ASP A 68 25.68 16.44 1.06
C ASP A 68 26.27 16.07 2.43
N SER A 69 27.01 16.99 3.05
CA SER A 69 27.52 16.84 4.42
C SER A 69 26.42 16.80 5.48
N SER A 70 25.29 17.47 5.21
CA SER A 70 24.12 17.53 6.11
C SER A 70 23.33 16.22 6.19
N LEU A 71 23.67 15.18 5.40
CA LEU A 71 23.09 13.84 5.56
C LEU A 71 23.42 13.16 6.91
N ASN A 72 24.49 13.62 7.56
CA ASN A 72 24.94 13.15 8.87
C ASN A 72 24.46 14.04 10.03
N GLU A 73 23.83 15.17 9.73
CA GLU A 73 23.26 16.09 10.72
C GLU A 73 21.89 15.59 11.23
N ASP A 74 21.25 16.40 12.08
CA ASP A 74 19.88 16.17 12.50
C ASP A 74 18.93 16.08 11.27
N PRO A 75 18.14 15.00 11.16
CA PRO A 75 17.20 14.79 10.05
C PRO A 75 16.20 15.93 9.83
N ARG A 76 15.76 16.62 10.89
CA ARG A 76 14.80 17.73 10.75
C ARG A 76 15.49 18.95 10.16
N THR A 77 16.71 19.26 10.61
CA THR A 77 17.50 20.36 10.07
C THR A 77 17.79 20.18 8.57
N LEU A 78 18.16 18.97 8.15
CA LEU A 78 18.35 18.66 6.72
C LEU A 78 17.08 18.95 5.91
N LEU A 79 15.92 18.42 6.32
CA LEU A 79 14.67 18.64 5.59
C LEU A 79 14.24 20.11 5.60
N GLN A 80 14.54 20.87 6.65
CA GLN A 80 14.31 22.33 6.66
C GLN A 80 15.17 23.05 5.62
N LYS A 81 16.46 22.69 5.50
CA LYS A 81 17.36 23.23 4.47
C LYS A 81 16.85 22.89 3.06
N VAL A 82 16.47 21.64 2.82
CA VAL A 82 15.88 21.21 1.53
C VAL A 82 14.58 21.95 1.24
N GLN A 83 13.74 22.17 2.25
CA GLN A 83 12.49 22.91 2.08
C GLN A 83 12.73 24.39 1.77
N LYS A 84 13.81 24.98 2.30
CA LYS A 84 14.23 26.33 1.93
C LYS A 84 14.61 26.39 0.44
N VAL A 85 15.38 25.43 -0.06
CA VAL A 85 15.72 25.31 -1.49
C VAL A 85 14.46 25.22 -2.35
N ILE A 86 13.48 24.37 -2.00
CA ILE A 86 12.21 24.25 -2.74
C ILE A 86 11.43 25.56 -2.77
N ARG A 87 11.51 26.37 -1.71
CA ARG A 87 10.82 27.67 -1.65
C ARG A 87 11.45 28.68 -2.60
N GLU A 88 12.77 28.68 -2.70
CA GLU A 88 13.54 29.54 -3.60
C GLU A 88 13.42 29.06 -5.06
N GLU A 89 13.45 27.74 -5.26
CA GLU A 89 13.42 27.07 -6.55
C GLU A 89 12.30 26.01 -6.57
N PRO A 90 11.04 26.41 -6.84
CA PRO A 90 9.90 25.51 -6.86
C PRO A 90 9.87 24.68 -8.15
N GLN A 91 10.81 23.75 -8.27
CA GLN A 91 10.91 22.81 -9.38
C GLN A 91 10.42 21.42 -8.96
N ALA A 92 9.82 20.68 -9.91
CA ALA A 92 9.33 19.33 -9.68
C ALA A 92 10.44 18.39 -9.17
N ASP A 93 11.64 18.51 -9.73
CA ASP A 93 12.81 17.73 -9.34
C ASP A 93 13.21 17.95 -7.87
N ASN A 94 13.17 19.19 -7.39
CA ASN A 94 13.49 19.55 -6.01
C ASN A 94 12.44 18.98 -5.05
N VAL A 95 11.15 19.03 -5.44
CA VAL A 95 10.04 18.43 -4.68
C VAL A 95 10.18 16.91 -4.60
N TYR A 96 10.57 16.25 -5.70
CA TYR A 96 10.86 14.82 -5.71
C TYR A 96 12.03 14.47 -4.77
N ALA A 97 13.11 15.25 -4.82
CA ALA A 97 14.27 15.05 -3.97
C ALA A 97 13.90 15.11 -2.47
N TYR A 98 13.06 16.07 -2.06
CA TYR A 98 12.54 16.09 -0.68
C TYR A 98 11.78 14.82 -0.35
N ALA A 99 10.86 14.38 -1.21
CA ALA A 99 10.05 13.19 -0.95
C ALA A 99 10.95 11.96 -0.71
N GLU A 100 11.98 11.78 -1.55
CA GLU A 100 12.92 10.68 -1.40
C GLU A 100 13.79 10.79 -0.13
N ILE A 101 14.34 11.97 0.16
CA ILE A 101 15.14 12.20 1.37
C ILE A 101 14.29 11.92 2.62
N SER A 102 13.07 12.45 2.65
CA SER A 102 12.15 12.28 3.77
C SER A 102 11.82 10.80 3.99
N TYR A 103 11.60 10.03 2.92
CA TYR A 103 11.35 8.59 3.00
C TYR A 103 12.53 7.83 3.60
N VAL A 104 13.74 8.11 3.12
CA VAL A 104 14.96 7.46 3.64
C VAL A 104 15.18 7.79 5.11
N LEU A 105 14.97 9.04 5.52
CA LEU A 105 15.05 9.45 6.92
C LEU A 105 14.00 8.73 7.78
N ALA A 106 12.76 8.62 7.29
CA ALA A 106 11.70 7.87 7.96
C ALA A 106 12.11 6.42 8.22
N LYS A 107 12.67 5.73 7.20
CA LYS A 107 13.14 4.34 7.32
C LYS A 107 14.27 4.16 8.33
N ARG A 108 15.14 5.16 8.49
CA ARG A 108 16.24 5.12 9.48
C ARG A 108 15.72 5.21 10.92
N VAL A 109 14.70 6.04 11.15
CA VAL A 109 14.17 6.31 12.50
C VAL A 109 12.93 5.48 12.86
N GLU A 110 12.36 4.73 11.90
CA GLU A 110 11.14 3.93 12.05
C GLU A 110 11.13 3.04 13.29
N ARG A 111 12.26 2.37 13.58
CA ARG A 111 12.37 1.44 14.72
C ARG A 111 12.57 2.14 16.06
N SER A 112 13.28 3.26 16.08
CA SER A 112 13.68 3.94 17.32
C SER A 112 12.71 5.04 17.73
N GLN A 113 12.14 5.76 16.76
CA GLN A 113 11.28 6.91 16.97
C GLN A 113 10.08 6.88 16.00
N PRO A 114 9.06 6.04 16.25
CA PRO A 114 7.91 5.88 15.34
C PRO A 114 7.15 7.19 15.07
N ARG A 115 7.05 8.07 16.08
CA ARG A 115 6.39 9.37 15.92
C ARG A 115 7.15 10.29 14.96
N LEU A 116 8.48 10.30 15.03
CA LEU A 116 9.33 11.04 14.10
C LEU A 116 9.30 10.42 12.69
N ALA A 117 9.25 9.09 12.61
CA ALA A 117 9.09 8.40 11.34
C ALA A 117 7.75 8.76 10.67
N LEU A 118 6.67 8.86 11.44
CA LEU A 118 5.36 9.31 10.94
C LEU A 118 5.43 10.72 10.35
N ASP A 119 6.12 11.65 11.01
CA ASP A 119 6.36 13.01 10.48
C ASP A 119 7.05 12.97 9.10
N PHE A 120 8.09 12.15 8.96
CA PHE A 120 8.85 12.02 7.71
C PHE A 120 8.12 11.24 6.61
N TYR A 121 7.41 10.17 6.94
CA TYR A 121 6.54 9.51 5.97
C TYR A 121 5.44 10.45 5.48
N SER A 122 4.87 11.26 6.37
CA SER A 122 3.88 12.27 5.96
C SER A 122 4.48 13.33 5.05
N GLY A 123 5.71 13.79 5.32
CA GLY A 123 6.46 14.65 4.42
C GLY A 123 6.67 14.04 3.03
N THR A 124 6.97 12.73 2.98
CA THR A 124 7.08 11.99 1.71
C THR A 124 5.75 11.97 0.96
N VAL A 125 4.66 11.60 1.63
CA VAL A 125 3.31 11.52 1.04
C VAL A 125 2.90 12.86 0.46
N LEU A 126 3.05 13.95 1.22
CA LEU A 126 2.66 15.29 0.78
C LEU A 126 3.46 15.75 -0.44
N LYS A 127 4.79 15.57 -0.45
CA LYS A 127 5.63 16.01 -1.58
C LYS A 127 5.52 15.11 -2.80
N ALA A 128 5.36 13.81 -2.61
CA ALA A 128 5.09 12.91 -3.73
C ALA A 128 3.74 13.25 -4.38
N TYR A 129 2.71 13.53 -3.58
CA TYR A 129 1.43 14.01 -4.08
C TYR A 129 1.57 15.35 -4.82
N GLN A 130 2.32 16.30 -4.23
CA GLN A 130 2.59 17.59 -4.87
C GLN A 130 3.28 17.41 -6.23
N TYR A 131 4.32 16.58 -6.32
CA TYR A 131 4.98 16.26 -7.59
C TYR A 131 3.99 15.69 -8.62
N LEU A 132 3.13 14.76 -8.21
CA LEU A 132 2.21 14.04 -9.09
C LEU A 132 1.00 14.86 -9.55
N PHE A 133 0.56 15.85 -8.78
CA PHE A 133 -0.72 16.53 -9.05
C PHE A 133 -0.70 18.06 -9.03
N ASP A 134 0.34 18.70 -8.50
CA ASP A 134 0.41 20.17 -8.50
C ASP A 134 0.40 20.70 -9.95
N PRO A 135 -0.58 21.54 -10.34
CA PRO A 135 -0.67 22.07 -11.70
C PRO A 135 0.58 22.83 -12.16
N LYS A 136 1.35 23.40 -11.21
CA LYS A 136 2.59 24.14 -11.49
C LYS A 136 3.63 23.28 -12.23
N PHE A 137 3.59 21.96 -12.04
CA PHE A 137 4.52 21.04 -12.66
C PHE A 137 3.95 20.35 -13.88
N ALA A 138 2.72 20.66 -14.31
CA ALA A 138 2.07 19.95 -15.41
C ALA A 138 2.86 20.03 -16.72
N SER A 139 3.54 21.15 -17.00
CA SER A 139 4.33 21.35 -18.22
C SER A 139 5.72 20.71 -18.18
N THR A 140 6.30 20.53 -17.00
CA THR A 140 7.66 19.98 -16.82
C THR A 140 7.65 18.50 -16.43
N ARG A 141 6.54 18.00 -15.88
CA ARG A 141 6.38 16.62 -15.45
C ARG A 141 6.25 15.71 -16.67
N ASN A 142 7.23 14.82 -16.81
CA ASN A 142 7.25 13.81 -17.85
C ASN A 142 6.79 12.45 -17.29
N PRO A 143 5.65 11.89 -17.74
CA PRO A 143 5.19 10.56 -17.34
C PRO A 143 6.16 9.42 -17.69
N TYR A 144 7.05 9.63 -18.66
CA TYR A 144 8.07 8.67 -19.09
C TYR A 144 9.37 8.78 -18.28
N ASP A 145 9.53 9.82 -17.45
CA ASP A 145 10.67 9.88 -16.53
C ASP A 145 10.49 8.84 -15.42
N PRO A 146 11.49 7.98 -15.12
CA PRO A 146 11.45 7.05 -14.00
C PRO A 146 11.05 7.67 -12.66
N ARG A 147 11.32 8.97 -12.44
CA ARG A 147 10.87 9.71 -11.25
C ARG A 147 9.35 9.77 -11.12
N PHE A 148 8.60 9.80 -12.22
CA PHE A 148 7.14 9.77 -12.15
C PHE A 148 6.65 8.47 -11.51
N ARG A 149 7.18 7.32 -11.97
CA ARG A 149 6.90 6.03 -11.34
C ARG A 149 7.42 5.97 -9.91
N GLY A 150 8.63 6.48 -9.67
CA GLY A 150 9.24 6.56 -8.34
C GLY A 150 8.41 7.38 -7.35
N ALA A 151 7.76 8.45 -7.79
CA ALA A 151 6.89 9.27 -6.95
C ALA A 151 5.63 8.52 -6.53
N CYS A 152 5.02 7.74 -7.45
CA CYS A 152 3.92 6.85 -7.10
C CYS A 152 4.35 5.80 -6.06
N ASP A 153 5.53 5.21 -6.23
CA ASP A 153 6.05 4.21 -5.29
C ASP A 153 6.36 4.83 -3.92
N LEU A 154 7.00 6.01 -3.89
CA LEU A 154 7.25 6.75 -2.65
C LEU A 154 5.95 7.11 -1.93
N TYR A 155 4.95 7.60 -2.67
CA TYR A 155 3.65 7.93 -2.10
C TYR A 155 3.01 6.69 -1.45
N ASN A 156 2.91 5.59 -2.20
CA ASN A 156 2.25 4.38 -1.73
C ASN A 156 3.00 3.74 -0.55
N ASP A 157 4.32 3.58 -0.67
CA ASP A 157 5.17 2.97 0.36
C ASP A 157 5.16 3.79 1.66
N ALA A 158 5.26 5.13 1.55
CA ALA A 158 5.25 6.01 2.71
C ALA A 158 3.88 6.08 3.37
N LEU A 159 2.81 6.11 2.56
CA LEU A 159 1.44 6.11 3.07
C LEU A 159 1.16 4.82 3.84
N GLU A 160 1.56 3.66 3.32
CA GLU A 160 1.37 2.38 4.01
C GLU A 160 2.13 2.35 5.33
N ALA A 161 3.40 2.78 5.32
CA ALA A 161 4.23 2.82 6.52
C ALA A 161 3.67 3.80 7.58
N ALA A 162 3.19 4.99 7.16
CA ALA A 162 2.53 5.94 8.03
C ALA A 162 1.25 5.34 8.65
N LEU A 163 0.39 4.74 7.83
CA LEU A 163 -0.85 4.10 8.30
C LEU A 163 -0.57 2.94 9.26
N ARG A 164 0.50 2.17 9.05
CA ARG A 164 0.92 1.12 9.99
C ARG A 164 1.30 1.69 11.35
N ILE A 165 2.01 2.81 11.40
CA ILE A 165 2.35 3.51 12.66
C ILE A 165 1.07 4.04 13.34
N VAL A 166 0.15 4.64 12.58
CA VAL A 166 -1.14 5.14 13.11
C VAL A 166 -2.00 4.00 13.65
N ARG A 167 -2.06 2.87 12.94
CA ARG A 167 -2.75 1.65 13.36
C ARG A 167 -2.16 1.10 14.66
N ALA A 168 -0.82 1.04 14.77
CA ALA A 168 -0.16 0.54 15.99
C ALA A 168 -0.51 1.38 17.23
N ASN A 169 -0.79 2.68 17.05
CA ASN A 169 -1.28 3.58 18.10
C ASN A 169 -2.81 3.58 18.24
N GLN A 170 -3.51 2.58 17.68
CA GLN A 170 -4.98 2.40 17.73
C GLN A 170 -5.79 3.59 17.20
N SER A 171 -5.18 4.45 16.38
CA SER A 171 -5.78 5.71 15.91
C SER A 171 -6.28 5.63 14.48
N LEU A 172 -6.30 4.45 13.87
CA LEU A 172 -6.78 4.27 12.49
C LEU A 172 -8.25 3.84 12.51
N GLN A 173 -9.13 4.82 12.67
CA GLN A 173 -10.58 4.64 12.62
C GLN A 173 -11.25 5.78 11.84
N PRO A 174 -12.38 5.56 11.17
CA PRO A 174 -13.15 6.65 10.56
C PRO A 174 -13.46 7.76 11.55
N GLY A 175 -13.36 9.02 11.10
CA GLY A 175 -13.60 10.21 11.91
C GLY A 175 -12.44 10.62 12.82
N THR A 176 -11.42 9.77 12.99
CA THR A 176 -10.22 10.15 13.76
C THR A 176 -9.35 11.11 12.96
N ALA A 177 -8.65 11.97 13.70
CA ALA A 177 -7.65 12.85 13.14
C ALA A 177 -6.32 12.68 13.87
N PHE A 178 -5.22 12.74 13.13
CA PHE A 178 -3.88 12.73 13.70
C PHE A 178 -3.06 13.88 13.11
N SER A 179 -2.31 14.56 13.97
CA SER A 179 -1.44 15.65 13.55
C SER A 179 -0.06 15.13 13.18
N VAL A 180 0.57 15.74 12.19
CA VAL A 180 1.93 15.43 11.75
C VAL A 180 2.70 16.73 11.52
N ARG A 181 4.00 16.73 11.82
CA ARG A 181 4.85 17.90 11.66
C ARG A 181 5.87 17.66 10.56
N THR A 182 5.70 18.37 9.45
CA THR A 182 6.66 18.38 8.33
C THR A 182 7.57 19.61 8.40
N ALA A 183 8.55 19.70 7.50
CA ALA A 183 9.36 20.91 7.37
C ALA A 183 8.54 22.15 6.94
N ASP A 184 7.39 21.94 6.30
CA ASP A 184 6.48 23.00 5.87
C ASP A 184 5.55 23.52 6.96
N GLY A 185 5.35 22.74 8.03
CA GLY A 185 4.41 23.08 9.08
C GLY A 185 3.67 21.88 9.65
N TYR A 186 2.59 22.19 10.37
CA TYR A 186 1.72 21.23 11.02
C TYR A 186 0.52 20.92 10.13
N TRP A 187 0.21 19.62 10.00
CA TRP A 187 -0.91 19.12 9.23
C TRP A 187 -1.79 18.27 10.11
N THR A 188 -3.10 18.35 9.91
CA THR A 188 -4.07 17.46 10.53
C THR A 188 -4.63 16.56 9.44
N LEU A 189 -4.40 15.26 9.59
CA LEU A 189 -4.87 14.23 8.67
C LEU A 189 -6.09 13.57 9.28
N THR A 190 -7.22 13.62 8.57
CA THR A 190 -8.48 13.03 9.00
C THR A 190 -8.78 11.79 8.19
N CYS A 191 -9.13 10.69 8.86
CA CYS A 191 -9.64 9.50 8.21
C CYS A 191 -11.14 9.68 7.94
N THR A 192 -11.53 9.72 6.67
CA THR A 192 -12.94 9.88 6.27
C THR A 192 -13.38 8.72 5.37
N ILE A 193 -14.65 8.34 5.50
CA ILE A 193 -15.28 7.39 4.59
C ILE A 193 -15.84 8.18 3.41
N CYS A 194 -15.45 7.80 2.20
CA CYS A 194 -15.93 8.44 0.98
C CYS A 194 -17.14 7.73 0.35
N ASP A 195 -17.50 6.54 0.85
CA ASP A 195 -18.67 5.77 0.41
C ASP A 195 -19.88 6.09 1.31
N ARG A 196 -21.08 6.24 0.71
CA ARG A 196 -22.31 6.54 1.46
C ARG A 196 -23.01 5.31 2.04
N ARG A 197 -22.57 4.11 1.67
CA ARG A 197 -23.19 2.83 2.07
C ARG A 197 -22.71 2.34 3.43
N TRP A 198 -21.58 2.84 3.89
CA TRP A 198 -20.92 2.41 5.12
C TRP A 198 -20.90 3.54 6.14
N GLN A 199 -21.18 3.21 7.38
CA GLN A 199 -21.09 4.12 8.52
C GLN A 199 -19.77 3.90 9.26
N ALA A 200 -19.35 4.85 10.10
CA ALA A 200 -18.10 4.71 10.86
C ALA A 200 -18.12 3.46 11.77
N GLU A 201 -19.31 3.15 12.30
CA GLU A 201 -19.59 2.06 13.22
C GLU A 201 -19.50 0.67 12.56
N ASP A 202 -19.61 0.60 11.23
CA ASP A 202 -19.41 -0.64 10.47
C ASP A 202 -17.95 -1.12 10.52
N PHE A 203 -16.99 -0.22 10.76
CA PHE A 203 -15.57 -0.53 10.69
C PHE A 203 -15.01 -0.94 12.05
N GLY A 204 -14.42 -2.13 12.09
CA GLY A 204 -13.65 -2.66 13.22
C GLY A 204 -12.15 -2.43 13.02
N ALA A 205 -11.40 -3.51 12.81
CA ALA A 205 -9.97 -3.43 12.56
C ALA A 205 -9.67 -3.17 11.08
N PHE A 206 -8.61 -2.41 10.81
CA PHE A 206 -8.04 -2.31 9.47
C PHE A 206 -6.79 -3.17 9.36
N GLU A 207 -6.76 -4.00 8.32
CA GLU A 207 -5.61 -4.80 7.92
C GLU A 207 -5.07 -4.31 6.57
N PHE A 208 -3.81 -4.61 6.28
CA PHE A 208 -3.20 -4.23 5.01
C PHE A 208 -3.22 -5.41 4.05
N VAL A 209 -3.65 -5.19 2.81
CA VAL A 209 -3.67 -6.27 1.79
C VAL A 209 -2.26 -6.84 1.54
N SER A 210 -1.20 -6.05 1.80
CA SER A 210 0.20 -6.45 1.72
C SER A 210 0.60 -7.55 2.69
N ASP A 211 -0.15 -7.71 3.78
CA ASP A 211 0.11 -8.73 4.80
C ASP A 211 -0.45 -10.10 4.40
N TYR A 212 -1.10 -10.20 3.23
CA TYR A 212 -1.74 -11.43 2.77
C TYR A 212 -1.24 -11.82 1.38
N ARG A 213 -1.11 -13.14 1.17
CA ARG A 213 -0.89 -13.72 -0.16
C ARG A 213 -2.01 -14.69 -0.49
N ILE A 214 -2.61 -14.49 -1.66
CA ILE A 214 -3.55 -15.44 -2.25
C ILE A 214 -2.74 -16.56 -2.93
N THR A 215 -3.09 -17.80 -2.65
CA THR A 215 -2.50 -19.00 -3.24
C THR A 215 -3.61 -19.90 -3.78
N GLY A 216 -3.33 -20.71 -4.80
CA GLY A 216 -4.32 -21.63 -5.39
C GLY A 216 -5.16 -21.06 -6.53
N LEU A 217 -5.06 -19.76 -6.82
CA LEU A 217 -5.61 -19.16 -8.04
C LEU A 217 -4.53 -19.15 -9.13
N ARG A 218 -4.87 -19.60 -10.35
CA ARG A 218 -3.94 -19.61 -11.49
C ARG A 218 -3.68 -18.21 -12.04
N ASN A 219 -4.73 -17.40 -12.14
CA ASN A 219 -4.67 -16.06 -12.71
C ASN A 219 -4.77 -15.02 -11.61
N HIS A 220 -3.85 -14.06 -11.63
CA HIS A 220 -3.85 -12.90 -10.75
C HIS A 220 -4.01 -11.65 -11.61
N HIS A 221 -5.12 -10.95 -11.45
CA HIS A 221 -5.36 -9.67 -12.11
C HIS A 221 -5.07 -8.55 -11.12
N VAL A 222 -4.08 -7.71 -11.42
CA VAL A 222 -3.66 -6.59 -10.57
C VAL A 222 -3.73 -5.31 -11.39
N TYR A 223 -4.35 -4.28 -10.83
CA TYR A 223 -4.31 -2.92 -11.38
C TYR A 223 -3.36 -2.08 -10.56
N TYR A 224 -2.47 -1.36 -11.24
CA TYR A 224 -1.60 -0.38 -10.60
C TYR A 224 -2.39 0.90 -10.32
N GLY A 225 -2.17 1.47 -9.15
CA GLY A 225 -2.85 2.67 -8.71
C GLY A 225 -2.07 3.42 -7.65
N LEU A 226 -2.64 4.56 -7.23
CA LEU A 226 -2.12 5.38 -6.16
C LEU A 226 -2.97 5.16 -4.90
N GLY A 227 -2.31 4.96 -3.77
CA GLY A 227 -2.94 4.64 -2.49
C GLY A 227 -2.52 3.29 -1.94
N VAL A 228 -3.11 2.95 -0.80
CA VAL A 228 -2.82 1.72 -0.06
C VAL A 228 -4.11 0.91 0.03
N PRO A 229 -4.16 -0.29 -0.57
CA PRO A 229 -5.32 -1.15 -0.42
C PRO A 229 -5.36 -1.75 0.98
N MET A 230 -6.52 -1.65 1.62
CA MET A 230 -6.74 -2.09 2.99
C MET A 230 -7.94 -3.04 3.04
N ILE A 231 -7.96 -3.90 4.06
CA ILE A 231 -9.09 -4.76 4.41
C ILE A 231 -9.71 -4.17 5.66
N ALA A 232 -10.98 -3.80 5.57
CA ALA A 232 -11.78 -3.43 6.72
C ALA A 232 -12.47 -4.68 7.27
N VAL A 233 -12.21 -5.02 8.53
CA VAL A 233 -12.98 -6.04 9.25
C VAL A 233 -14.24 -5.37 9.75
N ARG A 234 -15.40 -5.92 9.42
CA ARG A 234 -16.67 -5.36 9.86
C ARG A 234 -16.84 -5.58 11.36
N LYS A 235 -17.49 -4.65 12.06
CA LYS A 235 -17.89 -4.87 13.46
C LYS A 235 -19.40 -5.07 13.54
N ASN A 236 -19.84 -6.04 14.35
CA ASN A 236 -21.26 -6.16 14.67
C ASN A 236 -21.66 -5.14 15.75
N TYR A 237 -22.80 -4.47 15.58
CA TYR A 237 -23.29 -3.48 16.54
C TYR A 237 -24.82 -3.54 16.70
N PRO A 238 -25.38 -3.08 17.83
CA PRO A 238 -26.83 -3.03 18.02
C PRO A 238 -27.50 -2.08 17.01
N GLY A 239 -28.54 -2.54 16.32
CA GLY A 239 -29.28 -1.71 15.36
C GLY A 239 -28.73 -1.75 13.93
N GLU A 240 -28.09 -2.86 13.52
CA GLU A 240 -27.59 -3.02 12.15
C GLU A 240 -28.67 -2.84 11.10
N PRO A 241 -28.31 -2.34 9.89
CA PRO A 241 -29.24 -2.29 8.78
C PRO A 241 -29.76 -3.70 8.43
N PRO A 242 -31.01 -3.85 7.96
CA PRO A 242 -31.58 -5.16 7.61
C PRO A 242 -30.76 -5.96 6.60
N ALA A 243 -29.92 -5.30 5.79
CA ALA A 243 -29.00 -5.94 4.85
C ALA A 243 -27.92 -6.78 5.56
N ALA A 244 -27.55 -6.45 6.80
CA ALA A 244 -26.51 -7.14 7.55
C ALA A 244 -26.82 -8.61 7.81
N ARG A 245 -28.11 -9.00 7.82
CA ARG A 245 -28.54 -10.41 7.92
C ARG A 245 -28.04 -11.32 6.79
N TYR A 246 -27.61 -10.74 5.67
CA TYR A 246 -27.09 -11.47 4.51
C TYR A 246 -25.56 -11.54 4.49
N TYR A 247 -24.89 -10.91 5.44
CA TYR A 247 -23.42 -10.98 5.52
C TYR A 247 -23.00 -12.30 6.19
N PRO A 248 -21.93 -12.95 5.69
CA PRO A 248 -21.41 -14.15 6.33
C PRO A 248 -21.01 -13.91 7.79
N PRO A 249 -21.21 -14.90 8.68
CA PRO A 249 -20.97 -14.74 10.11
C PRO A 249 -19.49 -14.51 10.49
N ASP A 250 -18.55 -14.93 9.64
CA ASP A 250 -17.10 -14.79 9.87
C ASP A 250 -16.48 -13.56 9.17
N LEU A 251 -17.32 -12.66 8.63
CA LEU A 251 -16.88 -11.36 8.08
C LEU A 251 -16.86 -10.26 9.16
N SER A 252 -17.27 -10.59 10.38
CA SER A 252 -17.40 -9.72 11.56
C SER A 252 -16.58 -10.18 12.75
#